data_AF-A0A9E5C7M2-F1
#
_entry.id   AF-A0A9E5C7M2-F1
#
_cell.length_a   1.000
_cell.length_b   1.000
_cell.length_c   1.000
_cell.angle_alpha   90.00
_cell.angle_beta   90.00
_cell.angle_gamma   90.00
#
_symmetry.space_group_name_H-M   'P 1'
#
loop_
_entity.id
_entity.type
_entity.pdbx_description
1 polymer ?
#
loop_
_entity_poly.entity_id
_entity_poly.type
_entity_poly.pdbx_seq_one_letter_code
_entity_poly.pdbx_strand_id
1 'polypeptide(L)'
;MPMLFHESPKYLLTSESVTEGHPDKLCDQISDGVLDAVLKDDPMGRVACETAVTNGLVIVMGEITTTSYVDVPKIVRDTLTRAGYTKSDYGIDAQSCGVIV
;
A
#
# COMPACT_ATOMS: atom_id res chain seq x y z
N MET A 1 -35.43 -23.31 6.05
CA MET A 1 -35.11 -22.31 5.02
C MET A 1 -34.24 -21.26 5.70
N PRO A 2 -33.01 -20.99 5.23
CA PRO A 2 -32.17 -19.98 5.88
C PRO A 2 -32.87 -18.61 5.75
N MET A 3 -33.00 -17.88 6.85
CA MET A 3 -33.59 -16.54 6.84
C MET A 3 -32.68 -15.58 6.09
N LEU A 4 -33.27 -14.77 5.20
CA LEU A 4 -32.57 -13.66 4.57
C LEU A 4 -32.35 -12.52 5.58
N PHE A 5 -31.33 -11.68 5.39
CA PHE A 5 -30.99 -10.60 6.33
C PHE A 5 -32.16 -9.66 6.68
N HIS A 6 -33.10 -9.44 5.74
CA HIS A 6 -34.28 -8.59 5.95
C HIS A 6 -35.42 -9.29 6.72
N GLU A 7 -35.31 -10.59 6.96
CA GLU A 7 -36.29 -11.41 7.70
C GLU A 7 -35.88 -11.61 9.17
N SER A 8 -34.68 -11.14 9.54
CA SER A 8 -34.22 -11.20 10.93
C SER A 8 -35.00 -10.22 11.82
N PRO A 9 -35.55 -10.65 12.97
CA PRO A 9 -36.24 -9.76 13.91
C PRO A 9 -35.30 -8.71 14.56
N LYS A 10 -33.97 -8.86 14.39
CA LYS A 10 -32.95 -7.86 14.74
C LYS A 10 -31.83 -7.86 13.70
N TYR A 11 -31.46 -6.68 13.20
CA TYR A 11 -30.31 -6.51 12.32
C TYR A 11 -29.05 -6.23 13.16
N LEU A 12 -28.02 -7.06 12.98
CA LEU A 12 -26.68 -6.84 13.54
C LEU A 12 -25.69 -6.85 12.39
N LEU A 13 -24.96 -5.75 12.22
CA LEU A 13 -23.87 -5.62 11.25
C LEU A 13 -22.64 -5.07 11.97
N THR A 14 -21.51 -5.71 11.70
CA THR A 14 -20.19 -5.26 12.13
C THR A 14 -19.34 -5.02 10.90
N SER A 15 -18.60 -3.93 10.90
CA SER A 15 -17.59 -3.59 9.91
C SER A 15 -16.34 -3.13 10.66
N GLU A 16 -15.19 -3.30 10.04
CA GLU A 16 -13.90 -2.87 10.58
C GLU A 16 -13.16 -2.01 9.56
N SER A 17 -12.17 -1.29 10.05
CA SER A 17 -11.26 -0.49 9.26
C SER A 17 -9.90 -0.52 9.95
N VAL A 18 -8.85 -0.24 9.18
CA VAL A 18 -7.48 -0.19 9.67
C VAL A 18 -6.87 1.15 9.32
N THR A 19 -5.91 1.60 10.11
CA THR A 19 -5.22 2.87 9.88
C THR A 19 -4.30 2.79 8.68
N GLU A 20 -3.86 3.94 8.17
CA GLU A 20 -2.83 4.05 7.14
C GLU A 20 -1.51 3.34 7.47
N GLY A 21 -1.21 3.14 8.76
CA GLY A 21 -0.02 2.40 9.20
C GLY A 21 -0.18 0.87 9.20
N HIS A 22 -1.37 0.32 8.96
CA HIS A 22 -1.51 -1.13 8.87
C HIS A 22 -0.65 -1.67 7.73
N PRO A 23 0.12 -2.77 7.89
CA PRO A 23 1.05 -3.25 6.88
C PRO A 23 0.39 -3.44 5.51
N ASP A 24 -0.81 -4.02 5.47
CA ASP A 24 -1.56 -4.16 4.22
C ASP A 24 -1.89 -2.80 3.58
N LYS A 25 -2.24 -1.79 4.40
CA LYS A 25 -2.48 -0.43 3.90
C LYS A 25 -1.21 0.31 3.50
N LEU A 26 -0.05 -0.03 4.05
CA LEU A 26 1.22 0.47 3.54
C LEU A 26 1.49 -0.10 2.15
N CYS A 27 1.26 -1.40 1.94
CA CYS A 27 1.39 -2.02 0.62
C CYS A 27 0.49 -1.33 -0.40
N ASP A 28 -0.80 -1.14 -0.08
CA ASP A 28 -1.76 -0.45 -0.94
C ASP A 28 -1.26 0.96 -1.32
N GLN A 29 -0.88 1.77 -0.32
CA GLN A 29 -0.42 3.15 -0.56
C GLN A 29 0.89 3.25 -1.34
N ILE A 30 1.80 2.28 -1.18
CA ILE A 30 3.04 2.23 -1.96
C ILE A 30 2.74 1.88 -3.41
N SER A 31 1.93 0.84 -3.64
CA SER A 31 1.51 0.43 -4.98
C SER A 31 0.77 1.56 -5.71
N ASP A 32 -0.14 2.25 -5.03
CA ASP A 32 -0.85 3.42 -5.58
C ASP A 32 0.09 4.60 -5.82
N GLY A 33 1.09 4.81 -4.95
CA GLY A 33 2.11 5.85 -5.18
C GLY A 33 2.95 5.61 -6.43
N VAL A 34 3.27 4.35 -6.75
CA VAL A 34 3.93 3.97 -8.01
C VAL A 34 3.01 4.21 -9.20
N LEU A 35 1.73 3.82 -9.09
CA LEU A 35 0.73 4.10 -10.12
C LEU A 35 0.60 5.60 -10.39
N ASP A 36 0.47 6.42 -9.35
CA ASP A 36 0.36 7.87 -9.45
C ASP A 36 1.58 8.49 -10.15
N ALA A 37 2.79 8.03 -9.80
CA ALA A 37 4.02 8.51 -10.42
C ALA A 37 4.08 8.19 -11.92
N VAL A 38 3.57 7.02 -12.33
CA VAL A 38 3.45 6.66 -13.76
C VAL A 38 2.41 7.54 -14.45
N LEU A 39 1.17 7.55 -13.94
CA LEU A 39 0.04 8.22 -14.59
C LEU A 39 0.18 9.74 -14.67
N LYS A 40 1.00 10.33 -13.80
CA LYS A 40 1.32 11.77 -13.85
C LYS A 40 1.96 12.18 -15.16
N ASP A 41 2.91 11.39 -15.66
CA ASP A 41 3.70 11.74 -16.85
C ASP A 41 3.34 10.87 -18.08
N ASP A 42 2.72 9.70 -17.86
CA ASP A 42 2.21 8.79 -18.90
C ASP A 42 0.81 8.27 -18.57
N PRO A 43 -0.25 9.00 -18.96
CA PRO A 43 -1.65 8.62 -18.68
C PRO A 43 -2.09 7.29 -19.32
N MET A 44 -1.33 6.76 -20.28
CA MET A 44 -1.58 5.47 -20.93
C MET A 44 -0.67 4.36 -20.40
N GLY A 45 0.16 4.66 -19.40
CA GLY A 45 1.02 3.71 -18.72
C GLY A 45 0.20 2.57 -18.12
N ARG A 46 0.74 1.35 -18.18
CA ARG A 46 0.11 0.15 -17.61
C ARG A 46 0.91 -0.28 -16.40
N VAL A 47 0.22 -0.40 -15.25
CA VAL A 47 0.84 -0.69 -13.96
C VAL A 47 0.08 -1.82 -13.30
N ALA A 48 0.79 -2.92 -13.05
CA ALA A 48 0.41 -3.97 -12.12
C ALA A 48 1.50 -4.04 -11.05
N CYS A 49 1.40 -3.17 -10.05
CA CYS A 49 2.41 -3.01 -9.00
C CYS A 49 1.93 -3.67 -7.71
N GLU A 50 2.66 -4.69 -7.28
CA GLU A 50 2.42 -5.42 -6.03
C GLU A 50 3.48 -5.01 -5.01
N THR A 51 3.05 -4.81 -3.76
CA THR A 51 3.97 -4.48 -2.66
C THR A 51 3.84 -5.51 -1.55
N ALA A 52 4.97 -5.99 -1.03
CA ALA A 52 5.04 -6.79 0.18
C ALA A 52 5.92 -6.09 1.23
N VAL A 53 5.43 -6.00 2.46
CA VAL A 53 6.13 -5.38 3.58
C VAL A 53 6.33 -6.39 4.70
N THR A 54 7.54 -6.41 5.25
CA THR A 54 7.88 -7.17 6.45
C THR A 54 8.94 -6.42 7.26
N ASN A 55 9.44 -7.02 8.34
CA ASN A 55 10.35 -6.37 9.29
C ASN A 55 11.60 -5.81 8.59
N GLY A 56 11.69 -4.47 8.52
CA GLY A 56 12.80 -3.76 7.90
C GLY A 56 12.93 -3.92 6.39
N LEU A 57 11.93 -4.47 5.69
CA LEU A 57 12.01 -4.75 4.26
C LEU A 57 10.70 -4.41 3.54
N VAL A 58 10.84 -3.70 2.42
CA VAL A 58 9.79 -3.47 1.44
C VAL A 58 10.23 -4.07 0.10
N ILE A 59 9.35 -4.85 -0.51
CA ILE A 59 9.53 -5.43 -1.85
C ILE A 59 8.45 -4.84 -2.74
N VAL A 60 8.85 -4.18 -3.81
CA VAL A 60 7.96 -3.70 -4.87
C VAL A 60 8.21 -4.57 -6.10
N MET A 61 7.17 -5.15 -6.68
CA MET A 61 7.27 -6.13 -7.75
C MET A 61 6.07 -6.04 -8.71
N GLY A 62 6.15 -6.74 -9.85
CA GLY A 62 5.09 -6.80 -10.85
C GLY A 62 5.52 -6.21 -12.19
N GLU A 63 4.55 -5.79 -13.00
CA GLU A 63 4.78 -5.38 -14.38
C GLU A 63 4.36 -3.94 -14.63
N ILE A 64 5.32 -3.13 -15.10
CA ILE A 64 5.10 -1.73 -15.47
C ILE A 64 5.51 -1.54 -16.94
N THR A 65 4.61 -1.02 -17.76
CA THR A 65 4.92 -0.53 -19.10
C THR A 65 4.64 0.97 -19.14
N THR A 66 5.70 1.78 -19.22
CA THR A 66 5.60 3.24 -19.31
C THR A 66 6.85 3.83 -19.95
N THR A 67 6.78 5.09 -20.38
CA THR A 67 7.94 5.91 -20.76
C THR A 67 8.48 6.77 -19.62
N SER A 68 7.76 6.85 -18.50
CA SER A 68 8.11 7.64 -17.32
C SER A 68 9.19 6.95 -16.46
N TYR A 69 10.05 7.75 -15.84
CA TYR A 69 10.95 7.27 -14.79
C TYR A 69 10.27 7.37 -13.43
N VAL A 70 10.31 6.28 -12.66
CA VAL A 70 9.69 6.20 -11.33
C VAL A 70 10.76 5.93 -10.27
N ASP A 71 10.91 6.86 -9.32
CA ASP A 71 11.78 6.70 -8.16
C ASP A 71 11.05 5.91 -7.05
N VAL A 72 10.98 4.59 -7.23
CA VAL A 72 10.29 3.68 -6.32
C VAL A 72 10.82 3.75 -4.88
N PRO A 73 12.16 3.75 -4.63
CA PRO A 73 12.67 3.90 -3.28
C PRO A 73 12.20 5.17 -2.59
N LYS A 74 12.15 6.30 -3.30
CA LYS A 74 11.63 7.54 -2.71
C LYS A 74 10.16 7.43 -2.33
N ILE A 75 9.31 6.88 -3.21
CA ILE A 75 7.88 6.68 -2.94
C ILE A 75 7.67 5.83 -1.68
N VAL A 76 8.41 4.72 -1.55
CA VAL A 76 8.36 3.86 -0.36
C VAL A 76 8.68 4.64 0.92
N ARG A 77 9.78 5.40 0.91
CA ARG A 77 10.25 6.15 2.09
C ARG A 77 9.31 7.30 2.45
N ASP A 78 8.79 8.00 1.46
CA ASP A 78 7.82 9.09 1.66
C ASP A 78 6.49 8.53 2.21
N THR A 79 6.02 7.38 1.72
CA THR A 79 4.80 6.73 2.24
C THR A 79 4.99 6.24 3.68
N LEU A 80 6.10 5.56 4.01
CA LEU A 80 6.39 5.16 5.40
C LEU A 80 6.50 6.37 6.34
N THR A 81 7.13 7.46 5.88
CA THR A 81 7.25 8.70 6.66
C THR A 81 5.89 9.33 6.94
N ARG A 82 5.02 9.41 5.91
CA ARG A 82 3.65 9.92 6.06
C ARG A 82 2.82 9.09 7.04
N ALA A 83 2.91 7.77 6.97
CA ALA A 83 2.24 6.87 7.90
C ALA A 83 2.84 6.85 9.32
N GLY A 84 3.96 7.55 9.55
CA GLY A 84 4.57 7.73 10.88
C GLY A 84 5.75 6.80 11.21
N TYR A 85 6.17 5.92 10.30
CA TYR A 85 7.28 4.99 10.50
C TYR A 85 8.65 5.67 10.36
N THR A 86 9.04 6.39 11.41
CA THR A 86 10.23 7.26 11.45
C THR A 86 11.26 6.88 12.52
N LYS A 87 11.03 5.76 13.22
CA LYS A 87 11.91 5.24 14.27
C LYS A 87 11.97 3.73 14.19
N SER A 88 13.17 3.17 14.32
CA SER A 88 13.40 1.73 14.22
C SER A 88 12.63 0.92 15.27
N ASP A 89 12.34 1.52 16.43
CA ASP A 89 11.57 0.90 17.52
C ASP A 89 10.12 0.54 17.13
N TYR A 90 9.59 1.08 16.03
CA TYR A 90 8.24 0.77 15.53
C TYR A 90 8.19 -0.51 14.68
N GLY A 91 9.32 -1.20 14.49
CA GLY A 91 9.45 -2.43 13.71
C GLY A 91 9.83 -2.22 12.24
N ILE A 92 9.58 -1.03 11.70
CA ILE A 92 10.09 -0.56 10.42
C ILE A 92 10.37 0.96 10.50
N ASP A 93 11.41 1.40 9.79
CA ASP A 93 11.82 2.80 9.71
C ASP A 93 12.07 3.20 8.26
N ALA A 94 11.43 4.28 7.82
CA ALA A 94 11.52 4.84 6.48
C ALA A 94 12.96 5.16 6.06
N GLN A 95 13.86 5.46 7.01
CA GLN A 95 15.25 5.79 6.67
C GLN A 95 16.12 4.55 6.51
N SER A 96 15.94 3.54 7.36
CA SER A 96 16.82 2.36 7.40
C SER A 96 16.28 1.12 6.71
N CYS A 97 15.00 1.07 6.31
CA CYS A 97 14.44 -0.12 5.68
C CYS A 97 15.11 -0.44 4.33
N GLY A 98 15.26 -1.74 4.05
CA GLY A 98 15.61 -2.23 2.72
C GLY A 98 14.46 -2.01 1.76
N VAL A 99 14.77 -1.58 0.54
CA VAL A 99 13.81 -1.48 -0.56
C VAL A 99 14.34 -2.32 -1.71
N ILE A 100 13.57 -3.32 -2.12
CA ILE A 100 13.85 -4.18 -3.27
C ILE A 100 12.82 -3.86 -4.36
N VAL A 101 13.28 -3.72 -5.59
CA VAL A 101 12.48 -3.47 -6.80
C VAL A 101 12.89 -4.48 -7.85
#